data_AF-R4X6U8-F1
#
_entry.id   AF-R4X6U8-F1
#
_cell.length_a   1.000
_cell.length_b   1.000
_cell.length_c   1.000
_cell.angle_alpha   90.00
_cell.angle_beta   90.00
_cell.angle_gamma   90.00
#
_symmetry.space_group_name_H-M   'P 1'
#
loop_
_entity.id
_entity.type
_entity.pdbx_description
1 polymer ?
#
loop_
_entity_poly.entity_id
_entity_poly.type
_entity_poly.pdbx_seq_one_letter_code
_entity_poly.pdbx_strand_id
1 'polypeptide(L)'
;MAAEDWPMKEDRIAQTEFVSSFKAASSVYSNSHELPEILNVFQAIAEPLRTRFQYHFTSKRATNRLDKPEWALQHVLALAEQYEGFMANFVQPLLSEALPARGLVASHEFIHALLPMVTTKLQDNTSRLLEDKQLLTYTIAEVKRFDDTMRENFGLCSREGSYWKGVCNEILTKEVFEAWLTSEEDFSMERYHAIMDGVDVFEIVPDTEESTGEIAPNPSASRIIDLFEAMTKTFTPLEDLSQRRKFTQSIQVALLDTYRSRIVSSTDAFEALTSGFSGGFPTTDVAGNSGLQRLCRQLSGVSNVLSRLMDWVNDPYYVAIDDPDTHESCFDRQIQDYTLLKRRIETLIVNHLSNELTQDLRNYTRLQDWASSESQVATIAANSHTSSQLIRFYESIDSMFGYLATVASTVLIHRLYISLGQELDQVIYDSIIKRNEFSRRGALQLKRDILQMWWTFSPYVARPEAGMRSVAESLALLSDGKDSQEAAVLREVEIALDEKTRLSHSTRVEMLEAAGIVTMAPQALFRPAIIRV
;
A
#
# COMPACT_ATOMS: atom_id res chain seq x y z
N MET A 1 -10.30 -44.59 40.99
CA MET A 1 -9.04 -44.18 41.65
C MET A 1 -8.66 -42.81 41.13
N ALA A 2 -8.41 -41.89 42.07
CA ALA A 2 -8.10 -40.49 41.87
C ALA A 2 -6.69 -40.27 41.29
N ALA A 3 -6.24 -39.04 41.19
CA ALA A 3 -5.10 -38.52 40.42
C ALA A 3 -3.67 -39.02 40.77
N GLU A 4 -3.50 -40.13 41.47
CA GLU A 4 -2.18 -40.60 41.91
C GLU A 4 -1.86 -41.92 41.24
N ASP A 5 -0.76 -41.91 40.48
CA ASP A 5 0.04 -43.09 40.12
C ASP A 5 -0.31 -43.93 38.89
N TRP A 6 0.01 -43.39 37.72
CA TRP A 6 0.37 -44.22 36.56
C TRP A 6 1.84 -44.02 36.18
N PRO A 7 2.67 -45.07 36.25
CA PRO A 7 2.77 -46.03 37.34
C PRO A 7 3.61 -45.44 38.49
N MET A 8 3.19 -45.73 39.74
CA MET A 8 3.92 -45.44 40.98
C MET A 8 5.42 -45.63 40.79
N LYS A 9 6.25 -44.67 41.21
CA LYS A 9 7.70 -44.93 41.38
C LYS A 9 7.99 -46.14 42.28
N GLU A 10 6.99 -46.63 43.02
CA GLU A 10 7.12 -47.61 44.11
C GLU A 10 6.49 -48.98 43.82
N ASP A 11 5.61 -49.16 42.81
CA ASP A 11 4.99 -50.45 42.49
C ASP A 11 5.65 -51.12 41.26
N ARG A 12 6.62 -51.99 41.54
CA ARG A 12 7.37 -52.73 40.51
C ARG A 12 6.51 -53.69 39.68
N ILE A 13 5.43 -54.23 40.23
CA ILE A 13 4.60 -55.22 39.52
C ILE A 13 3.77 -54.49 38.45
N ALA A 14 3.10 -53.41 38.83
CA ALA A 14 2.34 -52.57 37.90
C ALA A 14 3.23 -51.98 36.79
N GLN A 15 4.46 -51.55 37.12
CA GLN A 15 5.42 -51.10 36.11
C GLN A 15 5.80 -52.21 35.12
N THR A 16 6.02 -53.44 35.60
CA THR A 16 6.41 -54.56 34.75
C THR A 16 5.27 -54.95 33.79
N GLU A 17 4.04 -54.98 34.28
CA GLU A 17 2.85 -55.27 33.47
C GLU A 17 2.57 -54.15 32.45
N PHE A 18 2.78 -52.89 32.83
CA PHE A 18 2.71 -51.78 31.89
C PHE A 18 3.72 -51.92 30.77
N VAL A 19 4.99 -52.16 31.09
CA VAL A 19 6.06 -52.30 30.09
C VAL A 19 5.78 -53.44 29.12
N SER A 20 5.35 -54.61 29.62
CA SER A 20 5.03 -55.75 28.76
C SER A 20 3.84 -55.46 27.84
N SER A 21 2.78 -54.86 28.37
CA SER A 21 1.57 -54.49 27.62
C SER A 21 1.87 -53.41 26.58
N PHE A 22 2.64 -52.39 26.94
CA PHE A 22 3.07 -51.31 26.06
C PHE A 22 3.88 -51.85 24.88
N LYS A 23 4.85 -52.72 25.14
CA LYS A 23 5.69 -53.33 24.10
C LYS A 23 4.85 -54.22 23.18
N ALA A 24 3.99 -55.05 23.74
CA ALA A 24 3.11 -55.93 22.97
C ALA A 24 2.20 -55.12 22.02
N ALA A 25 1.51 -54.10 22.54
CA ALA A 25 0.62 -53.27 21.74
C ALA A 25 1.37 -52.42 20.68
N SER A 26 2.58 -51.92 21.01
CA SER A 26 3.43 -51.19 20.06
C SER A 26 3.98 -52.08 18.95
N SER A 27 4.27 -53.36 19.23
CA SER A 27 4.85 -54.31 18.27
C SER A 27 3.98 -54.55 17.03
N VAL A 28 2.67 -54.30 17.13
CA VAL A 28 1.72 -54.41 16.01
C VAL A 28 2.10 -53.44 14.87
N TYR A 29 2.77 -52.33 15.19
CA TYR A 29 3.15 -51.30 14.25
C TYR A 29 4.55 -51.46 13.66
N SER A 30 5.36 -52.42 14.15
CA SER A 30 6.75 -52.58 13.72
C SER A 30 6.89 -52.85 12.21
N ASN A 31 5.94 -53.58 11.61
CA ASN A 31 5.93 -53.93 10.18
C ASN A 31 4.84 -53.21 9.37
N SER A 32 4.04 -52.34 10.00
CA SER A 32 2.95 -51.63 9.29
C SER A 32 3.53 -50.61 8.31
N HIS A 33 2.95 -50.41 7.12
CA HIS A 33 3.48 -49.36 6.23
C HIS A 33 3.05 -47.97 6.71
N GLU A 34 1.77 -47.84 7.05
CA GLU A 34 1.16 -46.63 7.61
C GLU A 34 0.81 -46.83 9.09
N LEU A 35 0.95 -45.75 9.88
CA LEU A 35 0.53 -45.71 11.27
C LEU A 35 -0.88 -45.11 11.36
N PRO A 36 -1.77 -45.63 12.23
CA PRO A 36 -3.05 -44.98 12.47
C PRO A 36 -2.83 -43.60 13.08
N GLU A 37 -3.75 -42.66 12.85
CA GLU A 37 -3.66 -41.29 13.36
C GLU A 37 -3.33 -41.24 14.86
N ILE A 38 -3.97 -42.11 15.65
CA ILE A 38 -3.65 -42.31 17.07
C ILE A 38 -3.27 -43.78 17.28
N LEU A 39 -2.11 -44.02 17.88
CA LEU A 39 -1.69 -45.38 18.24
C LEU A 39 -2.54 -45.89 19.40
N ASN A 40 -2.95 -47.17 19.33
CA ASN A 40 -3.80 -47.81 20.34
C ASN A 40 -3.21 -47.71 21.77
N VAL A 41 -1.89 -47.70 21.91
CA VAL A 41 -1.18 -47.59 23.19
C VAL A 41 -1.45 -46.25 23.83
N PHE A 42 -1.33 -45.16 23.07
CA PHE A 42 -1.60 -43.82 23.58
C PHE A 42 -3.11 -43.59 23.76
N GLN A 43 -3.94 -44.18 22.92
CA GLN A 43 -5.40 -44.20 23.14
C GLN A 43 -5.76 -44.86 24.48
N ALA A 44 -5.16 -46.01 24.80
CA ALA A 44 -5.38 -46.70 26.07
C ALA A 44 -4.88 -45.90 27.28
N ILE A 45 -3.73 -45.22 27.15
CA ILE A 45 -3.20 -44.32 28.19
C ILE A 45 -4.14 -43.11 28.40
N ALA A 46 -4.70 -42.55 27.33
CA ALA A 46 -5.60 -41.40 27.39
C ALA A 46 -7.03 -41.75 27.87
N GLU A 47 -7.45 -43.01 27.77
CA GLU A 47 -8.83 -43.45 28.03
C GLU A 47 -9.38 -43.09 29.43
N PRO A 48 -8.65 -43.28 30.54
CA PRO A 48 -9.11 -42.84 31.87
C PRO A 48 -9.25 -41.32 31.96
N LEU A 49 -8.38 -40.57 31.28
CA LEU A 49 -8.43 -39.10 31.22
C LEU A 49 -9.64 -38.65 30.40
N ARG A 50 -9.90 -39.32 29.26
CA ARG A 50 -11.09 -39.10 28.42
C ARG A 50 -12.38 -39.30 29.20
N THR A 51 -12.46 -40.35 30.01
CA THR A 51 -13.61 -40.63 30.86
C THR A 51 -13.87 -39.51 31.87
N ARG A 52 -12.80 -39.00 32.52
CA ARG A 52 -12.90 -37.86 33.44
C ARG A 52 -13.30 -36.58 32.70
N PHE A 53 -12.72 -36.33 31.54
CA PHE A 53 -13.08 -35.19 30.71
C PHE A 53 -14.57 -35.20 30.35
N GLN A 54 -15.09 -36.33 29.86
CA GLN A 54 -16.52 -36.46 29.54
C GLN A 54 -17.40 -36.22 30.77
N TYR A 55 -17.03 -36.77 31.92
CA TYR A 55 -17.76 -36.53 33.15
C TYR A 55 -17.84 -35.04 33.51
N HIS A 56 -16.77 -34.26 33.35
CA HIS A 56 -16.77 -32.84 33.68
C HIS A 56 -17.34 -31.94 32.59
N PHE A 57 -17.09 -32.24 31.32
CA PHE A 57 -17.31 -31.32 30.20
C PHE A 57 -18.37 -31.77 29.19
N THR A 58 -18.97 -32.96 29.33
CA THR A 58 -20.10 -33.38 28.48
C THR A 58 -21.37 -33.74 29.26
N SER A 59 -21.28 -33.95 30.57
CA SER A 59 -22.44 -34.22 31.42
C SER A 59 -23.17 -32.94 31.88
N LYS A 60 -24.24 -33.10 32.68
CA LYS A 60 -25.04 -31.98 33.25
C LYS A 60 -24.33 -31.24 34.40
N ARG A 61 -23.01 -31.19 34.40
CA ARG A 61 -22.19 -30.53 35.43
C ARG A 61 -22.09 -29.03 35.18
N ALA A 62 -21.88 -28.25 36.24
CA ALA A 62 -21.68 -26.81 36.15
C ALA A 62 -20.42 -26.41 35.34
N THR A 63 -19.49 -27.35 35.15
CA THR A 63 -18.28 -27.19 34.34
C THR A 63 -18.52 -27.35 32.84
N ASN A 64 -19.65 -27.93 32.42
CA ASN A 64 -20.01 -28.04 31.01
C ASN A 64 -20.76 -26.78 30.56
N ARG A 65 -20.00 -25.73 30.27
CA ARG A 65 -20.50 -24.43 29.82
C ARG A 65 -20.09 -24.17 28.38
N LEU A 66 -21.04 -23.73 27.56
CA LEU A 66 -20.74 -23.32 26.19
C LEU A 66 -20.05 -21.97 26.13
N ASP A 67 -20.46 -21.04 26.99
CA ASP A 67 -19.88 -19.69 27.06
C ASP A 67 -18.48 -19.65 27.69
N LYS A 68 -17.97 -20.82 28.10
CA LYS A 68 -16.65 -21.01 28.67
C LYS A 68 -15.88 -22.14 27.97
N PRO A 69 -15.64 -22.04 26.64
CA PRO A 69 -14.89 -23.05 25.90
C PRO A 69 -13.46 -23.22 26.44
N GLU A 70 -12.87 -22.15 27.00
CA GLU A 70 -11.51 -22.12 27.53
C GLU A 70 -11.31 -23.13 28.67
N TRP A 71 -12.34 -23.48 29.44
CA TRP A 71 -12.21 -24.43 30.55
C TRP A 71 -11.86 -25.84 30.08
N ALA A 72 -12.48 -26.29 28.99
CA ALA A 72 -12.21 -27.62 28.42
C ALA A 72 -10.82 -27.63 27.74
N LEU A 73 -10.47 -26.55 27.04
CA LEU A 73 -9.19 -26.38 26.36
C LEU A 73 -8.02 -26.34 27.37
N GLN A 74 -8.14 -25.52 28.41
CA GLN A 74 -7.15 -25.42 29.50
C GLN A 74 -6.97 -26.74 30.24
N HIS A 75 -8.04 -27.53 30.40
CA HIS A 75 -7.91 -28.84 31.01
C HIS A 75 -7.01 -29.77 30.18
N VAL A 76 -7.15 -29.77 28.85
CA VAL A 76 -6.28 -30.56 27.97
C VAL A 76 -4.84 -30.05 28.00
N LEU A 77 -4.62 -28.73 28.02
CA LEU A 77 -3.28 -28.14 28.19
C LEU A 77 -2.63 -28.59 29.51
N ALA A 78 -3.38 -28.53 30.61
CA ALA A 78 -2.90 -28.96 31.92
C ALA A 78 -2.57 -30.46 31.97
N LEU A 79 -3.34 -31.31 31.26
CA LEU A 79 -3.00 -32.72 31.13
C LEU A 79 -1.71 -32.93 30.33
N ALA A 80 -1.52 -32.20 29.23
CA ALA A 80 -0.28 -32.27 28.44
C ALA A 80 0.94 -31.90 29.31
N GLU A 81 0.86 -30.80 30.05
CA GLU A 81 1.91 -30.33 30.96
C GLU A 81 2.17 -31.31 32.11
N GLN A 82 1.10 -31.78 32.76
CA GLN A 82 1.21 -32.69 33.91
C GLN A 82 1.93 -34.00 33.57
N TYR A 83 1.68 -34.55 32.37
CA TYR A 83 2.23 -35.84 31.96
C TYR A 83 3.48 -35.72 31.08
N GLU A 84 3.96 -34.52 30.78
CA GLU A 84 5.14 -34.29 29.93
C GLU A 84 6.37 -35.04 30.46
N GLY A 85 6.68 -34.88 31.75
CA GLY A 85 7.82 -35.54 32.38
C GLY A 85 7.70 -37.07 32.39
N PHE A 86 6.48 -37.61 32.49
CA PHE A 86 6.24 -39.05 32.41
C PHE A 86 6.45 -39.56 30.97
N MET A 87 5.94 -38.83 29.97
CA MET A 87 6.13 -39.18 28.56
C MET A 87 7.60 -39.15 28.16
N ALA A 88 8.32 -38.10 28.54
CA ALA A 88 9.73 -37.92 28.18
C ALA A 88 10.65 -38.94 28.87
N ASN A 89 10.46 -39.21 30.16
CA ASN A 89 11.43 -39.99 30.94
C ASN A 89 11.11 -41.48 31.01
N PHE A 90 9.84 -41.88 30.88
CA PHE A 90 9.42 -43.27 31.05
C PHE A 90 8.86 -43.89 29.76
N VAL A 91 7.98 -43.18 29.05
CA VAL A 91 7.34 -43.72 27.84
C VAL A 91 8.25 -43.64 26.62
N GLN A 92 9.00 -42.53 26.45
CA GLN A 92 9.89 -42.34 25.29
C GLN A 92 10.92 -43.46 25.12
N PRO A 93 11.64 -43.93 26.17
CA PRO A 93 12.56 -45.06 26.01
C PRO A 93 11.86 -46.34 25.54
N LEU A 94 10.66 -46.63 26.05
CA LEU A 94 9.88 -47.81 25.66
C LEU A 94 9.40 -47.71 24.21
N LEU A 95 8.97 -46.52 23.79
CA LEU A 95 8.56 -46.24 22.42
C LEU A 95 9.74 -46.38 21.45
N SER A 96 10.90 -45.81 21.80
CA SER A 96 12.12 -45.91 21.01
C SER A 96 12.62 -47.34 20.89
N GLU A 97 12.44 -48.18 21.92
CA GLU A 97 12.78 -49.60 21.85
C GLU A 97 11.79 -50.38 20.96
N ALA A 98 10.49 -50.10 21.06
CA ALA A 98 9.47 -50.82 20.31
C ALA A 98 9.40 -50.41 18.83
N LEU A 99 9.66 -49.13 18.53
CA LEU A 99 9.54 -48.52 17.20
C LEU A 99 10.76 -47.65 16.84
N PRO A 100 12.00 -48.21 16.85
CA PRO A 100 13.23 -47.44 16.74
C PRO A 100 13.37 -46.67 15.42
N ALA A 101 12.84 -47.20 14.32
CA ALA A 101 12.96 -46.61 12.99
C ALA A 101 11.93 -45.49 12.69
N ARG A 102 11.02 -45.18 13.63
CA ARG A 102 9.90 -44.26 13.38
C ARG A 102 10.11 -42.83 13.84
N GLY A 103 11.09 -42.58 14.73
CA GLY A 103 11.38 -41.23 15.22
C GLY A 103 10.21 -40.55 15.97
N LEU A 104 9.30 -41.34 16.55
CA LEU A 104 8.11 -40.81 17.24
C LEU A 104 8.48 -40.15 18.58
N VAL A 105 7.75 -39.08 18.90
CA VAL A 105 7.88 -38.36 20.17
C VAL A 105 6.69 -38.70 21.06
N ALA A 106 6.94 -39.34 22.20
CA ALA A 106 5.90 -39.85 23.10
C ALA A 106 4.97 -38.75 23.62
N SER A 107 5.50 -37.55 23.90
CA SER A 107 4.67 -36.41 24.31
C SER A 107 3.71 -35.97 23.20
N HIS A 108 4.16 -35.94 21.94
CA HIS A 108 3.31 -35.58 20.81
C HIS A 108 2.23 -36.64 20.58
N GLU A 109 2.60 -37.92 20.59
CA GLU A 109 1.64 -39.04 20.47
C GLU A 109 0.57 -39.02 21.57
N PHE A 110 0.98 -38.69 22.80
CA PHE A 110 0.05 -38.52 23.90
C PHE A 110 -0.86 -37.32 23.70
N ILE A 111 -0.33 -36.16 23.32
CA ILE A 111 -1.15 -34.97 23.02
C ILE A 111 -2.15 -35.27 21.91
N HIS A 112 -1.75 -35.92 20.81
CA HIS A 112 -2.66 -36.36 19.75
C HIS A 112 -3.77 -37.29 20.27
N ALA A 113 -3.51 -38.13 21.27
CA ALA A 113 -4.53 -38.94 21.92
C ALA A 113 -5.48 -38.13 22.84
N LEU A 114 -5.07 -36.93 23.28
CA LEU A 114 -5.91 -36.02 24.07
C LEU A 114 -6.81 -35.13 23.20
N LEU A 115 -6.35 -34.70 22.02
CA LEU A 115 -7.07 -33.78 21.13
C LEU A 115 -8.53 -34.19 20.84
N PRO A 116 -8.87 -35.48 20.62
CA PRO A 116 -10.26 -35.89 20.37
C PRO A 116 -11.25 -35.49 21.47
N MET A 117 -10.79 -35.27 22.70
CA MET A 117 -11.63 -34.80 23.81
C MET A 117 -12.26 -33.43 23.50
N VAL A 118 -11.45 -32.50 23.01
CA VAL A 118 -11.88 -31.13 22.69
C VAL A 118 -12.50 -31.06 21.30
N THR A 119 -11.95 -31.75 20.29
CA THR A 119 -12.52 -31.80 18.94
C THR A 119 -13.96 -32.31 18.96
N THR A 120 -14.20 -33.48 19.59
CA THR A 120 -15.55 -34.07 19.65
C THR A 120 -16.52 -33.16 20.40
N LYS A 121 -16.09 -32.56 21.51
CA LYS A 121 -16.92 -31.63 22.29
C LYS A 121 -17.32 -30.41 21.45
N LEU A 122 -16.42 -29.85 20.66
CA LEU A 122 -16.70 -28.70 19.81
C LEU A 122 -17.65 -29.08 18.66
N GLN A 123 -17.42 -30.23 18.03
CA GLN A 123 -18.28 -30.78 16.97
C GLN A 123 -19.71 -31.03 17.49
N ASP A 124 -19.87 -31.67 18.65
CA ASP A 124 -21.17 -31.95 19.27
C ASP A 124 -21.98 -30.67 19.57
N ASN A 125 -21.30 -29.53 19.78
CA ASN A 125 -21.94 -28.26 20.10
C ASN A 125 -22.04 -27.30 18.91
N THR A 126 -21.61 -27.73 17.72
CA THR A 126 -21.53 -26.87 16.52
C THR A 126 -22.87 -26.23 16.19
N SER A 127 -23.97 -26.98 16.21
CA SER A 127 -25.32 -26.45 15.92
C SER A 127 -25.72 -25.31 16.87
N ARG A 128 -25.38 -25.42 18.15
CA ARG A 128 -25.67 -24.40 19.18
C ARG A 128 -24.75 -23.19 19.06
N LEU A 129 -23.49 -23.40 18.63
CA LEU A 129 -22.56 -22.30 18.36
C LEU A 129 -23.03 -21.47 17.17
N LEU A 130 -23.58 -22.11 16.12
CA LEU A 130 -24.13 -21.42 14.95
C LEU A 130 -25.36 -20.55 15.26
N GLU A 131 -26.07 -20.79 16.36
CA GLU A 131 -27.21 -19.98 16.79
C GLU A 131 -26.78 -18.64 17.43
N ASP A 132 -25.56 -18.54 17.96
CA ASP A 132 -25.05 -17.35 18.64
C ASP A 132 -23.70 -16.91 18.05
N LYS A 133 -23.78 -15.85 17.25
CA LYS A 133 -22.66 -15.22 16.57
C LYS A 133 -21.50 -14.85 17.50
N GLN A 134 -21.79 -14.23 18.64
CA GLN A 134 -20.76 -13.76 19.57
C GLN A 134 -20.06 -14.94 20.23
N LEU A 135 -20.84 -15.95 20.60
CA LEU A 135 -20.32 -17.18 21.17
C LEU A 135 -19.44 -17.95 20.19
N LEU A 136 -19.83 -18.01 18.91
CA LEU A 136 -19.05 -18.63 17.85
C LEU A 136 -17.68 -17.96 17.68
N THR A 137 -17.66 -16.64 17.47
CA THR A 137 -16.42 -15.87 17.30
C THR A 137 -15.51 -16.02 18.51
N TYR A 138 -16.07 -15.95 19.73
CA TYR A 138 -15.30 -16.15 20.95
C TYR A 138 -14.70 -17.57 21.03
N THR A 139 -15.50 -18.59 20.71
CA THR A 139 -15.04 -19.98 20.73
C THR A 139 -13.91 -20.22 19.73
N ILE A 140 -14.03 -19.71 18.50
CA ILE A 140 -12.97 -19.83 17.50
C ILE A 140 -11.69 -19.14 17.97
N ALA A 141 -11.79 -17.95 18.57
CA ALA A 141 -10.64 -17.24 19.12
C ALA A 141 -9.92 -18.04 20.23
N GLU A 142 -10.67 -18.66 21.15
CA GLU A 142 -10.08 -19.49 22.21
C GLU A 142 -9.46 -20.79 21.66
N VAL A 143 -10.08 -21.41 20.65
CA VAL A 143 -9.50 -22.60 19.98
C VAL A 143 -8.20 -22.24 19.24
N LYS A 144 -8.14 -21.09 18.57
CA LYS A 144 -6.89 -20.59 17.96
C LYS A 144 -5.78 -20.40 18.99
N ARG A 145 -6.09 -19.77 20.13
CA ARG A 145 -5.12 -19.61 21.23
C ARG A 145 -4.64 -20.95 21.78
N PHE A 146 -5.54 -21.92 21.90
CA PHE A 146 -5.19 -23.28 22.29
C PHE A 146 -4.22 -23.90 21.27
N ASP A 147 -4.49 -23.77 19.98
CA ASP A 147 -3.61 -24.28 18.92
C ASP A 147 -2.23 -23.59 18.93
N ASP A 148 -2.19 -22.27 19.12
CA ASP A 148 -0.95 -21.51 19.26
C ASP A 148 -0.15 -22.00 20.47
N THR A 149 -0.81 -22.20 21.62
CA THR A 149 -0.17 -22.71 22.84
C THR A 149 0.40 -24.11 22.64
N MET A 150 -0.33 -25.00 21.97
CA MET A 150 0.14 -26.35 21.63
C MET A 150 1.38 -26.32 20.73
N ARG A 151 1.45 -25.38 19.78
CA ARG A 151 2.61 -25.21 18.90
C ARG A 151 3.81 -24.59 19.61
N GLU A 152 3.60 -23.49 20.33
CA GLU A 152 4.67 -22.69 20.91
C GLU A 152 5.26 -23.31 22.16
N ASN A 153 4.41 -23.84 23.06
CA ASN A 153 4.88 -24.36 24.36
C ASN A 153 5.24 -25.84 24.29
N PHE A 154 4.50 -26.65 23.52
CA PHE A 154 4.71 -28.10 23.44
C PHE A 154 5.47 -28.52 22.17
N GLY A 155 5.74 -27.60 21.23
CA GLY A 155 6.42 -27.90 19.98
C GLY A 155 5.65 -28.84 19.06
N LEU A 156 4.31 -28.90 19.22
CA LEU A 156 3.49 -29.90 18.53
C LEU A 156 3.58 -29.74 17.01
N CYS A 157 3.94 -30.82 16.34
CA CYS A 157 4.05 -30.93 14.90
C CYS A 157 3.45 -32.25 14.42
N SER A 158 3.21 -32.39 13.11
CA SER A 158 2.81 -33.67 12.55
C SER A 158 3.94 -34.71 12.70
N ARG A 159 3.62 -36.00 12.59
CA ARG A 159 4.63 -37.08 12.61
C ARG A 159 5.67 -36.96 11.49
N GLU A 160 5.34 -36.27 10.39
CA GLU A 160 6.25 -36.02 9.27
C GLU A 160 7.16 -34.81 9.53
N GLY A 161 7.03 -34.15 10.68
CA GLY A 161 7.72 -32.91 11.00
C GLY A 161 7.11 -31.68 10.33
N SER A 162 5.98 -31.84 9.63
CA SER A 162 5.24 -30.72 9.04
C SER A 162 4.41 -29.98 10.09
N TYR A 163 3.93 -28.79 9.73
CA TYR A 163 3.11 -27.95 10.60
C TYR A 163 1.85 -28.69 11.07
N TRP A 164 1.59 -28.69 12.39
CA TRP A 164 0.33 -29.24 12.91
C TRP A 164 -0.81 -28.27 12.65
N LYS A 165 -1.86 -28.79 12.01
CA LYS A 165 -3.00 -28.03 11.50
C LYS A 165 -3.81 -27.34 12.60
N GLY A 166 -3.84 -27.87 13.81
CA GLY A 166 -4.65 -27.30 14.88
C GLY A 166 -6.09 -27.81 14.89
N VAL A 167 -6.70 -27.82 16.06
CA VAL A 167 -8.12 -28.18 16.26
C VAL A 167 -9.03 -27.17 15.56
N CYS A 168 -8.61 -25.91 15.42
CA CYS A 168 -9.36 -24.88 14.73
C CYS A 168 -9.68 -25.29 13.28
N ASN A 169 -8.73 -25.90 12.58
CA ASN A 169 -8.94 -26.34 11.20
C ASN A 169 -9.91 -27.53 11.11
N GLU A 170 -9.97 -28.40 12.12
CA GLU A 170 -10.90 -29.53 12.17
C GLU A 170 -12.35 -29.09 12.41
N ILE A 171 -12.56 -28.01 13.18
CA ILE A 171 -13.91 -27.51 13.50
C ILE A 171 -14.45 -26.53 12.46
N LEU A 172 -13.59 -25.92 11.65
CA LEU A 172 -13.94 -24.98 10.58
C LEU A 172 -14.48 -25.70 9.34
N THR A 173 -15.56 -26.44 9.54
CA THR A 173 -16.44 -26.91 8.46
C THR A 173 -16.95 -25.72 7.64
N LYS A 174 -17.44 -25.99 6.43
CA LYS A 174 -17.91 -24.94 5.52
C LYS A 174 -18.96 -24.04 6.18
N GLU A 175 -19.92 -24.61 6.89
CA GLU A 175 -21.00 -23.88 7.55
C GLU A 175 -20.48 -23.00 8.69
N VAL A 176 -19.57 -23.53 9.50
CA VAL A 176 -18.94 -22.80 10.62
C VAL A 176 -18.07 -21.66 10.11
N PHE A 177 -17.29 -21.92 9.08
CA PHE A 177 -16.46 -20.91 8.43
C PHE A 177 -17.31 -19.78 7.86
N GLU A 178 -18.41 -20.08 7.16
CA GLU A 178 -19.30 -19.05 6.59
C GLU A 178 -19.94 -18.17 7.67
N ALA A 179 -20.45 -18.77 8.76
CA ALA A 179 -21.03 -18.01 9.87
C ALA A 179 -20.00 -17.13 10.59
N TRP A 180 -18.78 -17.65 10.77
CA TRP A 180 -17.69 -16.88 11.36
C TRP A 180 -17.21 -15.77 10.41
N LEU A 181 -17.09 -16.03 9.11
CA LEU A 181 -16.69 -15.05 8.11
C LEU A 181 -17.63 -13.84 8.10
N THR A 182 -18.95 -14.05 8.08
CA THR A 182 -19.92 -12.95 8.19
C THR A 182 -19.75 -12.15 9.48
N SER A 183 -19.29 -12.79 10.55
CA SER A 183 -19.00 -12.11 11.81
C SER A 183 -17.78 -11.23 11.75
N GLU A 184 -16.73 -11.73 11.11
CA GLU A 184 -15.50 -10.99 10.87
C GLU A 184 -15.74 -9.85 9.88
N GLU A 185 -16.59 -10.01 8.87
CA GLU A 185 -16.99 -8.94 7.95
C GLU A 185 -17.57 -7.73 8.69
N ASP A 186 -18.57 -7.97 9.54
CA ASP A 186 -19.20 -6.90 10.32
C ASP A 186 -18.19 -6.22 11.27
N PHE A 187 -17.40 -7.01 12.00
CA PHE A 187 -16.39 -6.48 12.93
C PHE A 187 -15.31 -5.67 12.21
N SER A 188 -14.89 -6.14 11.03
CA SER A 188 -13.90 -5.48 10.19
C SER A 188 -14.41 -4.14 9.65
N MET A 189 -15.68 -4.10 9.22
CA MET A 189 -16.33 -2.88 8.77
C MET A 189 -16.51 -1.87 9.91
N GLU A 190 -16.93 -2.31 11.10
CA GLU A 190 -17.00 -1.45 12.28
C GLU A 190 -15.65 -0.82 12.62
N ARG A 191 -14.59 -1.63 12.58
CA ARG A 191 -13.22 -1.17 12.85
C ARG A 191 -12.72 -0.20 11.78
N TYR A 192 -13.05 -0.44 10.51
CA TYR A 192 -12.80 0.49 9.42
C TYR A 192 -13.49 1.84 9.65
N HIS A 193 -14.78 1.84 10.00
CA HIS A 193 -15.51 3.07 10.28
C HIS A 193 -14.90 3.83 11.47
N ALA A 194 -14.54 3.13 12.54
CA ALA A 194 -13.86 3.74 13.68
C ALA A 194 -12.51 4.40 13.30
N ILE A 195 -11.76 3.82 12.35
CA ILE A 195 -10.53 4.45 11.82
C ILE A 195 -10.89 5.72 11.04
N MET A 196 -11.90 5.64 10.15
CA MET A 196 -12.29 6.75 9.28
C MET A 196 -12.93 7.93 10.02
N ASP A 197 -13.55 7.68 11.18
CA ASP A 197 -14.15 8.69 12.05
C ASP A 197 -13.12 9.29 13.04
N GLY A 198 -11.87 8.83 12.97
CA GLY A 198 -10.78 9.37 13.75
C GLY A 198 -10.45 10.83 13.41
N VAL A 199 -9.99 11.58 14.41
CA VAL A 199 -9.54 12.97 14.27
C VAL A 199 -8.29 13.02 13.38
N ASP A 200 -8.28 13.96 12.43
CA ASP A 200 -7.15 14.26 11.53
C ASP A 200 -6.57 13.05 10.79
N VAL A 201 -7.39 12.01 10.57
CA VAL A 201 -6.93 10.74 10.01
C VAL A 201 -6.38 10.86 8.58
N PHE A 202 -6.76 11.91 7.85
CA PHE A 202 -6.27 12.18 6.50
C PHE A 202 -5.14 13.21 6.45
N GLU A 203 -4.78 13.85 7.57
CA GLU A 203 -3.70 14.81 7.61
C GLU A 203 -2.35 14.12 7.39
N ILE A 204 -1.53 14.69 6.53
CA ILE A 204 -0.18 14.19 6.30
C ILE A 204 0.70 14.71 7.43
N VAL A 205 1.32 13.81 8.17
CA VAL A 205 2.34 14.15 9.16
C VAL A 205 3.68 14.00 8.46
N PRO A 206 4.43 15.10 8.23
CA PRO A 206 5.77 15.01 7.67
C PRO A 206 6.67 14.31 8.68
N ASP A 207 7.01 13.05 8.43
CA ASP A 207 8.04 12.37 9.23
C ASP A 207 9.43 12.85 8.81
N THR A 208 10.27 13.12 9.79
CA THR A 208 11.67 13.56 9.62
C THR A 208 12.61 12.42 9.22
N GLU A 209 12.12 11.18 9.16
CA GLU A 209 12.85 10.00 8.70
C GLU A 209 12.47 9.71 7.25
N GLU A 210 13.46 9.33 6.43
CA GLU A 210 13.34 9.15 4.98
C GLU A 210 12.17 8.22 4.61
N SER A 211 11.00 8.81 4.32
CA SER A 211 9.87 8.06 3.77
C SER A 211 10.31 7.50 2.42
N THR A 212 10.37 6.18 2.30
CA THR A 212 10.78 5.50 1.06
C THR A 212 9.75 5.64 -0.07
N GLY A 213 8.53 6.09 0.25
CA GLY A 213 7.44 6.30 -0.68
C GLY A 213 7.48 7.65 -1.42
N GLU A 214 6.64 7.78 -2.45
CA GLU A 214 6.54 9.02 -3.23
C GLU A 214 5.91 10.19 -2.45
N ILE A 215 5.07 9.90 -1.45
CA ILE A 215 4.38 10.87 -0.61
C ILE A 215 4.22 10.29 0.80
N ALA A 216 4.42 11.13 1.81
CA ALA A 216 4.33 10.72 3.21
C ALA A 216 2.94 10.15 3.54
N PRO A 217 2.86 9.06 4.32
CA PRO A 217 1.60 8.42 4.67
C PRO A 217 0.78 9.30 5.61
N ASN A 218 -0.54 9.30 5.42
CA ASN A 218 -1.48 9.81 6.40
C ASN A 218 -1.93 8.67 7.35
N PRO A 219 -2.42 8.98 8.56
CA PRO A 219 -2.84 7.95 9.52
C PRO A 219 -3.92 7.00 8.98
N SER A 220 -4.75 7.42 8.03
CA SER A 220 -5.82 6.58 7.47
C SER A 220 -5.24 5.43 6.67
N ALA A 221 -4.22 5.68 5.84
CA ALA A 221 -3.54 4.65 5.05
C ALA A 221 -2.81 3.68 5.98
N SER A 222 -2.01 4.19 6.92
CA SER A 222 -1.26 3.35 7.85
C SER A 222 -2.17 2.46 8.69
N ARG A 223 -3.23 3.01 9.27
CA ARG A 223 -4.16 2.24 10.12
C ARG A 223 -4.96 1.19 9.35
N ILE A 224 -5.30 1.44 8.08
CA ILE A 224 -5.93 0.43 7.23
C ILE A 224 -4.94 -0.69 6.89
N ILE A 225 -3.69 -0.34 6.58
CA ILE A 225 -2.63 -1.33 6.35
C ILE A 225 -2.44 -2.19 7.61
N ASP A 226 -2.34 -1.58 8.79
CA ASP A 226 -2.24 -2.29 10.07
C ASP A 226 -3.44 -3.21 10.32
N LEU A 227 -4.65 -2.74 9.98
CA LEU A 227 -5.88 -3.52 10.08
C LEU A 227 -5.79 -4.77 9.20
N PHE A 228 -5.34 -4.62 7.96
CA PHE A 228 -5.18 -5.72 7.02
C PHE A 228 -4.07 -6.69 7.44
N GLU A 229 -2.95 -6.22 7.96
CA GLU A 229 -1.88 -7.09 8.47
C GLU A 229 -2.35 -7.91 9.68
N ALA A 230 -3.12 -7.29 10.59
CA ALA A 230 -3.74 -7.99 11.71
C ALA A 230 -4.74 -9.06 11.24
N MET A 231 -5.51 -8.76 10.18
CA MET A 231 -6.39 -9.73 9.53
C MET A 231 -5.59 -10.87 8.92
N THR A 232 -4.58 -10.61 8.09
CA THR A 232 -3.77 -11.67 7.46
C THR A 232 -3.23 -12.62 8.52
N LYS A 233 -2.62 -12.11 9.60
CA LYS A 233 -2.13 -12.92 10.73
C LYS A 233 -3.20 -13.83 11.34
N THR A 234 -4.44 -13.36 11.41
CA THR A 234 -5.57 -14.12 11.98
C THR A 234 -5.96 -15.31 11.09
N PHE A 235 -5.72 -15.23 9.77
CA PHE A 235 -6.14 -16.23 8.78
C PHE A 235 -4.99 -17.05 8.18
N THR A 236 -3.74 -16.64 8.38
CA THR A 236 -2.56 -17.43 8.01
C THR A 236 -2.59 -18.87 8.54
N PRO A 237 -3.07 -19.17 9.76
CA PRO A 237 -3.09 -20.56 10.25
C PRO A 237 -4.13 -21.49 9.61
N LEU A 238 -5.10 -20.96 8.84
CA LEU A 238 -6.10 -21.81 8.17
C LEU A 238 -5.46 -22.65 7.09
N GLU A 239 -5.76 -23.93 6.91
CA GLU A 239 -5.15 -24.74 5.85
C GLU A 239 -5.84 -24.54 4.49
N ASP A 240 -7.18 -24.43 4.49
CA ASP A 240 -7.97 -24.39 3.27
C ASP A 240 -7.72 -23.08 2.51
N LEU A 241 -7.02 -23.19 1.37
CA LEU A 241 -6.73 -22.07 0.48
C LEU A 241 -8.00 -21.42 -0.08
N SER A 242 -9.07 -22.19 -0.26
CA SER A 242 -10.38 -21.68 -0.71
C SER A 242 -11.01 -20.79 0.35
N GLN A 243 -10.89 -21.18 1.63
CA GLN A 243 -11.36 -20.37 2.76
C GLN A 243 -10.51 -19.10 2.92
N ARG A 244 -9.18 -19.20 2.85
CA ARG A 244 -8.29 -18.03 2.87
C ARG A 244 -8.62 -17.06 1.74
N ARG A 245 -8.80 -17.56 0.52
CA ARG A 245 -9.22 -16.75 -0.63
C ARG A 245 -10.54 -16.05 -0.37
N LYS A 246 -11.57 -16.79 0.07
CA LYS A 246 -12.89 -16.23 0.35
C LYS A 246 -12.82 -15.15 1.43
N PHE A 247 -11.98 -15.33 2.46
CA PHE A 247 -11.73 -14.30 3.46
C PHE A 247 -11.11 -13.03 2.87
N THR A 248 -10.01 -13.15 2.12
CA THR A 248 -9.35 -12.01 1.48
C THR A 248 -10.29 -11.26 0.52
N GLN A 249 -11.07 -12.00 -0.26
CA GLN A 249 -12.04 -11.41 -1.19
C GLN A 249 -13.21 -10.72 -0.48
N SER A 250 -13.74 -11.32 0.58
CA SER A 250 -14.96 -10.80 1.22
C SER A 250 -14.68 -9.65 2.19
N ILE A 251 -13.47 -9.59 2.77
CA ILE A 251 -13.11 -8.58 3.76
C ILE A 251 -12.06 -7.60 3.23
N GLN A 252 -10.84 -8.05 2.92
CA GLN A 252 -9.74 -7.14 2.58
C GLN A 252 -10.04 -6.38 1.28
N VAL A 253 -10.48 -7.09 0.23
CA VAL A 253 -10.90 -6.49 -1.04
C VAL A 253 -12.09 -5.53 -0.85
N ALA A 254 -13.12 -5.92 -0.10
CA ALA A 254 -14.29 -5.07 0.14
C ALA A 254 -13.93 -3.76 0.89
N LEU A 255 -13.02 -3.85 1.86
CA LEU A 255 -12.51 -2.70 2.60
C LEU A 255 -11.63 -1.80 1.72
N LEU A 256 -10.80 -2.37 0.85
CA LEU A 256 -10.03 -1.62 -0.14
C LEU A 256 -10.94 -0.86 -1.11
N ASP A 257 -12.02 -1.48 -1.56
CA ASP A 257 -13.00 -0.84 -2.43
C ASP A 257 -13.76 0.28 -1.72
N THR A 258 -14.10 0.07 -0.45
CA THR A 258 -14.76 1.09 0.39
C THR A 258 -13.85 2.30 0.61
N TYR A 259 -12.57 2.08 0.95
CA TYR A 259 -11.59 3.15 1.10
C TYR A 259 -11.37 3.91 -0.19
N ARG A 260 -11.19 3.20 -1.31
CA ARG A 260 -11.05 3.81 -2.64
C ARG A 260 -12.26 4.67 -2.98
N SER A 261 -13.47 4.16 -2.79
CA SER A 261 -14.72 4.86 -3.11
C SER A 261 -14.86 6.15 -2.32
N ARG A 262 -14.40 6.17 -1.07
CA ARG A 262 -14.34 7.40 -0.24
C ARG A 262 -13.38 8.42 -0.84
N ILE A 263 -12.20 8.00 -1.29
CA ILE A 263 -11.23 8.91 -1.92
C ILE A 263 -11.79 9.43 -3.25
N VAL A 264 -12.34 8.55 -4.10
CA VAL A 264 -13.02 8.94 -5.35
C VAL A 264 -14.08 10.00 -5.08
N SER A 265 -14.95 9.78 -4.10
CA SER A 265 -15.99 10.75 -3.74
C SER A 265 -15.41 12.10 -3.30
N SER A 266 -14.30 12.08 -2.55
CA SER A 266 -13.60 13.29 -2.13
C SER A 266 -12.94 14.04 -3.31
N THR A 267 -12.41 13.30 -4.28
CA THR A 267 -11.83 13.82 -5.52
C THR A 267 -12.90 14.40 -6.44
N ASP A 268 -14.00 13.69 -6.65
CA ASP A 268 -15.17 14.16 -7.42
C ASP A 268 -15.74 15.46 -6.82
N ALA A 269 -15.83 15.54 -5.48
CA ALA A 269 -16.26 16.74 -4.79
C ALA A 269 -15.29 17.92 -4.96
N PHE A 270 -13.98 17.66 -5.08
CA PHE A 270 -13.01 18.72 -5.40
C PHE A 270 -13.23 19.27 -6.81
N GLU A 271 -13.38 18.39 -7.80
CA GLU A 271 -13.63 18.78 -9.20
C GLU A 271 -14.96 19.52 -9.38
N ALA A 272 -16.01 19.12 -8.67
CA ALA A 272 -17.30 19.82 -8.68
C ALA A 272 -17.17 21.26 -8.17
N LEU A 273 -16.29 21.50 -7.19
CA LEU A 273 -16.05 22.84 -6.63
C LEU A 273 -15.14 23.71 -7.51
N THR A 274 -14.28 23.11 -8.33
CA THR A 274 -13.34 23.84 -9.19
C THR A 274 -13.82 24.05 -10.63
N SER A 275 -14.74 23.22 -11.13
CA SER A 275 -15.21 23.24 -12.54
C SER A 275 -16.10 24.43 -12.95
N GLY A 276 -16.39 25.39 -12.07
CA GLY A 276 -17.12 26.63 -12.39
C GLY A 276 -18.58 26.45 -12.83
N PHE A 277 -19.06 25.21 -12.99
CA PHE A 277 -20.41 24.86 -13.43
C PHE A 277 -21.49 25.24 -12.39
N SER A 278 -21.09 25.48 -11.14
CA SER A 278 -21.95 25.97 -10.05
C SER A 278 -22.14 27.49 -10.02
N GLY A 279 -21.53 28.24 -10.95
CA GLY A 279 -21.70 29.70 -11.04
C GLY A 279 -21.06 30.49 -9.89
N GLY A 280 -20.24 29.86 -9.04
CA GLY A 280 -19.48 30.48 -7.95
C GLY A 280 -17.98 30.45 -8.20
N PHE A 281 -17.26 31.45 -7.68
CA PHE A 281 -15.80 31.40 -7.54
C PHE A 281 -15.41 30.21 -6.63
N PRO A 282 -14.24 29.57 -6.83
CA PRO A 282 -13.77 28.54 -5.92
C PRO A 282 -13.80 29.06 -4.48
N THR A 283 -14.38 28.29 -3.56
CA THR A 283 -14.37 28.61 -2.13
C THR A 283 -12.93 28.64 -1.62
N THR A 284 -12.65 29.36 -0.53
CA THR A 284 -11.30 29.45 0.06
C THR A 284 -10.65 28.08 0.31
N ASP A 285 -11.46 27.06 0.59
CA ASP A 285 -11.00 25.71 0.93
C ASP A 285 -10.51 24.87 -0.26
N VAL A 286 -10.70 25.34 -1.51
CA VAL A 286 -10.24 24.66 -2.73
C VAL A 286 -9.28 25.49 -3.56
N ALA A 287 -8.99 26.73 -3.15
CA ALA A 287 -8.02 27.60 -3.81
C ALA A 287 -6.63 27.50 -3.15
N GLY A 288 -5.59 27.86 -3.91
CA GLY A 288 -4.20 27.96 -3.41
C GLY A 288 -3.74 26.73 -2.63
N ASN A 289 -3.06 26.94 -1.50
CA ASN A 289 -2.51 25.86 -0.69
C ASN A 289 -3.56 24.91 -0.10
N SER A 290 -4.75 25.40 0.23
CA SER A 290 -5.79 24.54 0.83
C SER A 290 -6.29 23.50 -0.17
N GLY A 291 -6.46 23.89 -1.43
CA GLY A 291 -6.78 22.96 -2.51
C GLY A 291 -5.67 21.94 -2.75
N LEU A 292 -4.41 22.41 -2.78
CA LEU A 292 -3.23 21.55 -2.94
C LEU A 292 -3.11 20.54 -1.80
N GLN A 293 -3.21 20.99 -0.54
CA GLN A 293 -3.19 20.13 0.65
C GLN A 293 -4.26 19.05 0.56
N ARG A 294 -5.50 19.40 0.19
CA ARG A 294 -6.59 18.43 0.05
C ARG A 294 -6.27 17.34 -0.99
N LEU A 295 -5.74 17.71 -2.15
CA LEU A 295 -5.33 16.74 -3.18
C LEU A 295 -4.15 15.89 -2.72
N CYS A 296 -3.16 16.47 -2.04
CA CYS A 296 -2.03 15.72 -1.47
C CYS A 296 -2.50 14.70 -0.42
N ARG A 297 -3.47 15.02 0.44
CA ARG A 297 -4.04 14.06 1.40
C ARG A 297 -4.68 12.86 0.70
N GLN A 298 -5.41 13.10 -0.40
CA GLN A 298 -5.98 12.03 -1.22
C GLN A 298 -4.88 11.18 -1.88
N LEU A 299 -3.87 11.84 -2.47
CA LEU A 299 -2.74 11.16 -3.09
C LEU A 299 -1.96 10.30 -2.08
N SER A 300 -1.78 10.82 -0.85
CA SER A 300 -1.14 10.10 0.25
C SER A 300 -1.87 8.80 0.57
N GLY A 301 -3.20 8.85 0.71
CA GLY A 301 -4.02 7.67 0.94
C GLY A 301 -3.87 6.62 -0.16
N VAL A 302 -4.05 7.02 -1.42
CA VAL A 302 -4.01 6.12 -2.57
C VAL A 302 -2.61 5.55 -2.79
N SER A 303 -1.58 6.38 -2.74
CA SER A 303 -0.21 5.98 -3.07
C SER A 303 0.36 5.00 -2.04
N ASN A 304 0.11 5.23 -0.75
CA ASN A 304 0.62 4.37 0.31
C ASN A 304 -0.09 3.01 0.34
N VAL A 305 -1.43 2.99 0.16
CA VAL A 305 -2.17 1.73 0.02
C VAL A 305 -1.74 0.98 -1.24
N LEU A 306 -1.58 1.67 -2.38
CA LEU A 306 -1.11 1.04 -3.62
C LEU A 306 0.28 0.43 -3.46
N SER A 307 1.22 1.15 -2.81
CA SER A 307 2.56 0.62 -2.55
C SER A 307 2.48 -0.67 -1.74
N ARG A 308 1.63 -0.71 -0.70
CA ARG A 308 1.46 -1.92 0.11
C ARG A 308 0.81 -3.06 -0.66
N LEU A 309 -0.17 -2.78 -1.53
CA LEU A 309 -0.76 -3.79 -2.40
C LEU A 309 0.28 -4.42 -3.34
N MET A 310 1.19 -3.61 -3.88
CA MET A 310 2.30 -4.09 -4.73
C MET A 310 3.29 -4.96 -3.95
N ASP A 311 3.44 -4.76 -2.64
CA ASP A 311 4.22 -5.67 -1.80
C ASP A 311 3.45 -6.97 -1.54
N TRP A 312 2.17 -6.87 -1.19
CA TRP A 312 1.32 -8.01 -0.86
C TRP A 312 1.10 -8.97 -2.02
N VAL A 313 1.04 -8.47 -3.27
CA VAL A 313 0.93 -9.35 -4.44
C VAL A 313 2.09 -10.37 -4.53
N ASN A 314 3.23 -10.06 -3.90
CA ASN A 314 4.42 -10.92 -3.88
C ASN A 314 4.60 -11.67 -2.55
N ASP A 315 3.72 -11.48 -1.56
CA ASP A 315 3.81 -12.17 -0.28
C ASP A 315 3.39 -13.65 -0.43
N PRO A 316 4.12 -14.61 0.16
CA PRO A 316 3.82 -16.03 0.03
C PRO A 316 2.38 -16.42 0.41
N TYR A 317 1.76 -15.69 1.34
CA TYR A 317 0.37 -15.92 1.72
C TYR A 317 -0.58 -15.64 0.55
N TYR A 318 -0.44 -14.48 -0.10
CA TYR A 318 -1.33 -14.07 -1.18
C TYR A 318 -1.07 -14.85 -2.46
N VAL A 319 0.20 -15.10 -2.80
CA VAL A 319 0.58 -15.96 -3.92
C VAL A 319 -0.03 -17.37 -3.79
N ALA A 320 -0.09 -17.91 -2.58
CA ALA A 320 -0.68 -19.23 -2.34
C ALA A 320 -2.21 -19.27 -2.56
N ILE A 321 -2.90 -18.13 -2.55
CA ILE A 321 -4.35 -18.05 -2.74
C ILE A 321 -4.75 -17.48 -4.09
N ASP A 322 -3.81 -17.18 -4.99
CA ASP A 322 -4.09 -16.73 -6.35
C ASP A 322 -4.89 -17.78 -7.13
N ASP A 323 -5.66 -17.32 -8.13
CA ASP A 323 -6.60 -18.17 -8.85
C ASP A 323 -5.88 -19.38 -9.49
N PRO A 324 -6.36 -20.62 -9.27
CA PRO A 324 -5.62 -21.81 -9.70
C PRO A 324 -5.64 -22.00 -11.21
N ASP A 325 -6.64 -21.44 -11.90
CA ASP A 325 -6.86 -21.64 -13.32
C ASP A 325 -6.22 -20.54 -14.16
N THR A 326 -6.31 -19.29 -13.68
CA THR A 326 -5.82 -18.11 -14.39
C THR A 326 -4.47 -17.60 -13.88
N HIS A 327 -4.06 -18.01 -12.67
CA HIS A 327 -2.92 -17.45 -11.94
C HIS A 327 -3.00 -15.92 -11.76
N GLU A 328 -4.21 -15.35 -11.85
CA GLU A 328 -4.46 -13.94 -11.55
C GLU A 328 -4.44 -13.70 -10.05
N SER A 329 -3.86 -12.56 -9.65
CA SER A 329 -3.79 -12.22 -8.25
C SER A 329 -5.13 -11.74 -7.72
N CYS A 330 -5.42 -12.08 -6.46
CA CYS A 330 -6.61 -11.58 -5.77
C CYS A 330 -6.68 -10.04 -5.64
N PHE A 331 -5.57 -9.33 -5.92
CA PHE A 331 -5.49 -7.86 -5.87
C PHE A 331 -5.30 -7.16 -7.22
N ASP A 332 -5.24 -7.87 -8.35
CA ASP A 332 -4.92 -7.27 -9.65
C ASP A 332 -5.87 -6.12 -10.03
N ARG A 333 -7.17 -6.32 -9.79
CA ARG A 333 -8.19 -5.30 -10.01
C ARG A 333 -7.97 -4.07 -9.11
N GLN A 334 -7.68 -4.28 -7.83
CA GLN A 334 -7.45 -3.23 -6.85
C GLN A 334 -6.20 -2.43 -7.21
N ILE A 335 -5.11 -3.10 -7.60
CA ILE A 335 -3.88 -2.46 -8.07
C ILE A 335 -4.17 -1.57 -9.28
N GLN A 336 -4.92 -2.08 -10.27
CA GLN A 336 -5.31 -1.30 -11.45
C GLN A 336 -6.15 -0.06 -11.06
N ASP A 337 -7.18 -0.26 -10.24
CA ASP A 337 -8.11 0.79 -9.82
C ASP A 337 -7.42 1.89 -9.00
N TYR A 338 -6.53 1.52 -8.07
CA TYR A 338 -5.73 2.48 -7.30
C TYR A 338 -4.69 3.18 -8.17
N THR A 339 -4.09 2.48 -9.14
CA THR A 339 -3.13 3.09 -10.09
C THR A 339 -3.81 4.17 -10.94
N LEU A 340 -5.02 3.89 -11.44
CA LEU A 340 -5.80 4.86 -12.21
C LEU A 340 -6.20 6.07 -11.36
N LEU A 341 -6.66 5.83 -10.13
CA LEU A 341 -7.02 6.91 -9.21
C LEU A 341 -5.81 7.78 -8.84
N LYS A 342 -4.66 7.16 -8.59
CA LYS A 342 -3.40 7.87 -8.32
C LYS A 342 -3.05 8.82 -9.46
N ARG A 343 -3.06 8.33 -10.71
CA ARG A 343 -2.80 9.14 -11.90
C ARG A 343 -3.78 10.29 -12.05
N ARG A 344 -5.08 10.04 -11.81
CA ARG A 344 -6.12 11.08 -11.84
C ARG A 344 -5.82 12.19 -10.82
N ILE A 345 -5.48 11.84 -9.59
CA ILE A 345 -5.17 12.83 -8.54
C ILE A 345 -3.90 13.61 -8.90
N GLU A 346 -2.85 12.97 -9.43
CA GLU A 346 -1.66 13.67 -9.92
C GLU A 346 -1.99 14.69 -11.02
N THR A 347 -2.85 14.32 -11.99
CA THR A 347 -3.33 15.26 -13.01
C THR A 347 -4.10 16.43 -12.40
N LEU A 348 -4.93 16.19 -11.37
CA LEU A 348 -5.63 17.27 -10.68
C LEU A 348 -4.69 18.20 -9.92
N ILE A 349 -3.61 17.68 -9.33
CA ILE A 349 -2.57 18.49 -8.69
C ILE A 349 -1.89 19.39 -9.73
N VAL A 350 -1.50 18.84 -10.89
CA VAL A 350 -0.90 19.62 -11.97
C VAL A 350 -1.86 20.71 -12.46
N ASN A 351 -3.12 20.37 -12.72
CA ASN A 351 -4.14 21.34 -13.15
C ASN A 351 -4.36 22.44 -12.10
N HIS A 352 -4.38 22.09 -10.82
CA HIS A 352 -4.51 23.05 -9.72
C HIS A 352 -3.33 24.02 -9.67
N LEU A 353 -2.11 23.50 -9.69
CA LEU A 353 -0.88 24.30 -9.73
C LEU A 353 -0.86 25.22 -10.96
N SER A 354 -1.21 24.68 -12.13
CA SER A 354 -1.24 25.43 -13.39
C SER A 354 -2.26 26.56 -13.37
N ASN A 355 -3.46 26.31 -12.85
CA ASN A 355 -4.51 27.32 -12.74
C ASN A 355 -4.09 28.49 -11.82
N GLU A 356 -3.55 28.18 -10.65
CA GLU A 356 -3.08 29.20 -9.69
C GLU A 356 -1.91 30.02 -10.28
N LEU A 357 -0.89 29.36 -10.81
CA LEU A 357 0.29 30.03 -11.36
C LEU A 357 -0.02 30.81 -12.65
N THR A 358 -0.84 30.26 -13.54
CA THR A 358 -1.28 30.96 -14.75
C THR A 358 -2.15 32.17 -14.40
N GLN A 359 -2.95 32.09 -13.33
CA GLN A 359 -3.72 33.24 -12.85
C GLN A 359 -2.80 34.37 -12.39
N ASP A 360 -1.71 34.07 -11.68
CA ASP A 360 -0.71 35.06 -11.28
C ASP A 360 0.06 35.65 -12.47
N LEU A 361 0.28 34.87 -13.54
CA LEU A 361 0.91 35.34 -14.78
C LEU A 361 0.00 36.23 -15.65
N ARG A 362 -1.31 36.36 -15.37
CA ARG A 362 -2.25 37.08 -16.25
C ARG A 362 -1.87 38.54 -16.48
N ASN A 363 -1.36 39.23 -15.46
CA ASN A 363 -0.98 40.64 -15.60
C ASN A 363 0.35 40.77 -16.36
N TYR A 364 1.27 39.84 -16.16
CA TYR A 364 2.55 39.80 -16.85
C TYR A 364 2.39 39.50 -18.34
N THR A 365 1.57 38.53 -18.70
CA THR A 365 1.29 38.13 -20.09
C THR A 365 0.58 39.21 -20.93
N ARG A 366 0.03 40.25 -20.28
CA ARG A 366 -0.65 41.39 -20.93
C ARG A 366 0.22 42.62 -21.12
N LEU A 367 1.50 42.58 -20.70
CA LEU A 367 2.43 43.68 -20.93
C LEU A 367 2.60 43.92 -22.44
N GLN A 368 2.54 45.19 -22.86
CA GLN A 368 2.66 45.59 -24.27
C GLN A 368 3.97 46.35 -24.57
N ASP A 369 4.76 46.67 -23.54
CA ASP A 369 5.92 47.57 -23.65
C ASP A 369 7.21 46.86 -24.08
N TRP A 370 7.12 45.64 -24.61
CA TRP A 370 8.27 44.81 -25.01
C TRP A 370 9.14 45.42 -26.11
N ALA A 371 8.52 46.21 -27.00
CA ALA A 371 9.19 46.92 -28.09
C ALA A 371 9.61 48.36 -27.73
N SER A 372 9.34 48.81 -26.49
CA SER A 372 9.63 50.20 -26.11
C SER A 372 11.14 50.49 -26.15
N SER A 373 11.48 51.67 -26.67
CA SER A 373 12.84 52.20 -26.75
C SER A 373 12.97 53.32 -25.72
N GLU A 374 14.03 53.34 -24.90
CA GLU A 374 14.17 54.34 -23.84
C GLU A 374 15.59 54.85 -23.60
N SER A 375 15.62 56.06 -23.02
CA SER A 375 16.78 56.91 -22.80
C SER A 375 17.77 56.39 -21.76
N GLN A 376 18.96 56.99 -21.75
CA GLN A 376 20.15 56.61 -20.97
C GLN A 376 19.94 56.46 -19.45
N VAL A 377 18.89 57.08 -18.88
CA VAL A 377 18.51 56.99 -17.46
C VAL A 377 17.76 55.68 -17.15
N ALA A 378 16.96 55.18 -18.11
CA ALA A 378 16.25 53.92 -18.00
C ALA A 378 17.22 52.72 -18.07
N THR A 379 18.37 52.88 -18.73
CA THR A 379 19.44 51.87 -18.84
C THR A 379 20.06 51.50 -17.49
N ILE A 380 20.12 52.46 -16.54
CA ILE A 380 20.69 52.23 -15.21
C ILE A 380 19.66 51.53 -14.30
N ALA A 381 18.38 51.89 -14.42
CA ALA A 381 17.28 51.27 -13.65
C ALA A 381 16.89 49.86 -14.14
N ALA A 382 17.10 49.53 -15.42
CA ALA A 382 16.82 48.19 -15.99
C ALA A 382 17.75 47.08 -15.45
N ASN A 383 18.84 47.43 -14.77
CA ASN A 383 19.89 46.48 -14.46
C ASN A 383 19.69 45.67 -13.17
N SER A 384 18.65 45.90 -12.35
CA SER A 384 18.58 45.27 -11.02
C SER A 384 17.27 44.58 -10.59
N HIS A 385 16.12 44.76 -11.24
CA HIS A 385 14.86 44.24 -10.69
C HIS A 385 14.03 43.42 -11.71
N THR A 386 13.39 42.36 -11.21
CA THR A 386 12.40 41.55 -11.94
C THR A 386 11.10 42.33 -12.09
N SER A 387 10.29 41.98 -13.10
CA SER A 387 8.99 42.63 -13.33
C SER A 387 8.07 42.49 -12.11
N SER A 388 7.53 43.60 -11.61
CA SER A 388 6.70 43.60 -10.39
C SER A 388 5.41 42.81 -10.53
N GLN A 389 4.96 42.56 -11.76
CA GLN A 389 3.80 41.70 -12.07
C GLN A 389 4.05 40.23 -11.73
N LEU A 390 5.31 39.81 -11.50
CA LEU A 390 5.67 38.43 -11.16
C LEU A 390 5.83 38.17 -9.66
N ILE A 391 5.71 39.19 -8.80
CA ILE A 391 5.93 39.04 -7.35
C ILE A 391 5.02 37.94 -6.77
N ARG A 392 3.72 37.99 -7.05
CA ARG A 392 2.76 36.97 -6.58
C ARG A 392 3.05 35.58 -7.12
N PHE A 393 3.46 35.50 -8.39
CA PHE A 393 3.81 34.23 -9.01
C PHE A 393 4.99 33.55 -8.28
N TYR A 394 6.02 34.32 -7.91
CA TYR A 394 7.14 33.79 -7.13
C TYR A 394 6.72 33.37 -5.72
N GLU A 395 5.92 34.19 -5.03
CA GLU A 395 5.36 33.86 -3.70
C GLU A 395 4.52 32.56 -3.74
N SER A 396 3.71 32.38 -4.79
CA SER A 396 2.89 31.19 -5.02
C SER A 396 3.75 29.94 -5.24
N ILE A 397 4.87 30.03 -5.97
CA ILE A 397 5.81 28.91 -6.13
C ILE A 397 6.40 28.52 -4.77
N ASP A 398 7.00 29.48 -4.05
CA ASP A 398 7.67 29.21 -2.77
C ASP A 398 6.69 28.59 -1.77
N SER A 399 5.43 29.03 -1.79
CA SER A 399 4.39 28.49 -0.91
C SER A 399 3.94 27.07 -1.29
N MET A 400 3.55 26.85 -2.56
CA MET A 400 2.99 25.58 -3.01
C MET A 400 4.05 24.49 -3.14
N PHE A 401 5.20 24.80 -3.75
CA PHE A 401 6.32 23.86 -3.86
C PHE A 401 7.05 23.69 -2.54
N GLY A 402 7.08 24.72 -1.69
CA GLY A 402 7.53 24.61 -0.31
C GLY A 402 6.72 23.59 0.47
N TYR A 403 5.38 23.63 0.37
CA TYR A 403 4.53 22.60 0.96
C TYR A 403 4.74 21.22 0.31
N LEU A 404 4.81 21.11 -1.02
CA LEU A 404 5.06 19.83 -1.67
C LEU A 404 6.38 19.20 -1.20
N ALA A 405 7.43 19.99 -1.00
CA ALA A 405 8.71 19.51 -0.50
C ALA A 405 8.66 18.96 0.94
N THR A 406 7.64 19.31 1.74
CA THR A 406 7.47 18.72 3.07
C THR A 406 6.71 17.40 3.05
N VAL A 407 5.92 17.11 2.01
CA VAL A 407 5.05 15.92 1.96
C VAL A 407 5.41 14.92 0.87
N ALA A 408 6.08 15.35 -0.21
CA ALA A 408 6.33 14.55 -1.40
C ALA A 408 7.84 14.38 -1.66
N SER A 409 8.21 13.26 -2.28
CA SER A 409 9.58 13.00 -2.70
C SER A 409 9.99 13.89 -3.86
N THR A 410 11.29 14.13 -4.00
CA THR A 410 11.86 14.90 -5.11
C THR A 410 11.50 14.32 -6.48
N VAL A 411 11.35 12.99 -6.57
CA VAL A 411 10.94 12.29 -7.79
C VAL A 411 9.50 12.64 -8.17
N LEU A 412 8.57 12.62 -7.21
CA LEU A 412 7.18 13.00 -7.44
C LEU A 412 7.08 14.49 -7.82
N ILE A 413 7.76 15.37 -7.09
CA ILE A 413 7.77 16.81 -7.37
C ILE A 413 8.28 17.09 -8.78
N HIS A 414 9.39 16.47 -9.18
CA HIS A 414 9.94 16.61 -10.53
C HIS A 414 8.96 16.10 -11.59
N ARG A 415 8.29 14.96 -11.36
CA ARG A 415 7.28 14.42 -12.30
C ARG A 415 6.10 15.37 -12.48
N LEU A 416 5.57 15.93 -11.39
CA LEU A 416 4.50 16.93 -11.44
C LEU A 416 4.96 18.20 -12.17
N TYR A 417 6.18 18.66 -11.88
CA TYR A 417 6.75 19.84 -12.51
C TYR A 417 6.89 19.71 -14.03
N ILE A 418 7.29 18.56 -14.57
CA ILE A 418 7.46 18.43 -16.02
C ILE A 418 6.15 18.72 -16.77
N SER A 419 5.02 18.28 -16.24
CA SER A 419 3.70 18.55 -16.85
C SER A 419 3.32 20.03 -16.68
N LEU A 420 3.48 20.58 -15.47
CA LEU A 420 3.26 21.99 -15.19
C LEU A 420 4.13 22.91 -16.06
N GLY A 421 5.41 22.58 -16.19
CA GLY A 421 6.40 23.33 -16.94
C GLY A 421 6.02 23.44 -18.40
N GLN A 422 5.48 22.37 -19.01
CA GLN A 422 4.97 22.40 -20.38
C GLN A 422 3.78 23.35 -20.54
N GLU A 423 2.88 23.41 -19.56
CA GLU A 423 1.75 24.35 -19.59
C GLU A 423 2.22 25.80 -19.45
N LEU A 424 3.15 26.07 -18.51
CA LEU A 424 3.75 27.40 -18.34
C LEU A 424 4.55 27.83 -19.57
N ASP A 425 5.29 26.89 -20.19
CA ASP A 425 6.02 27.09 -21.44
C ASP A 425 5.10 27.60 -22.54
N GLN A 426 3.98 26.89 -22.75
CA GLN A 426 2.97 27.26 -23.75
C GLN A 426 2.35 28.62 -23.47
N VAL A 427 1.95 28.89 -22.22
CA VAL A 427 1.33 30.17 -21.84
C VAL A 427 2.26 31.34 -22.13
N ILE A 428 3.52 31.25 -21.71
CA ILE A 428 4.51 32.32 -21.90
C ILE A 428 4.88 32.46 -23.38
N TYR A 429 5.11 31.34 -24.06
CA TYR A 429 5.47 31.33 -25.46
C TYR A 429 4.37 31.96 -26.34
N ASP A 430 3.13 31.49 -26.23
CA ASP A 430 2.03 31.96 -27.06
C ASP A 430 1.52 33.35 -26.68
N SER A 431 1.65 33.77 -25.42
CA SER A 431 1.12 35.06 -24.96
C SER A 431 2.14 36.19 -25.05
N ILE A 432 3.43 35.90 -24.87
CA ILE A 432 4.50 36.90 -24.82
C ILE A 432 5.38 36.80 -26.07
N ILE A 433 6.08 35.68 -26.24
CA ILE A 433 7.13 35.54 -27.26
C ILE A 433 6.56 35.65 -28.67
N LYS A 434 5.47 34.94 -28.95
CA LYS A 434 4.87 34.88 -30.29
C LYS A 434 4.07 36.12 -30.67
N ARG A 435 3.63 36.92 -29.70
CA ARG A 435 2.69 38.05 -29.88
C ARG A 435 3.33 39.42 -29.87
N ASN A 436 4.58 39.54 -29.40
CA ASN A 436 5.25 40.82 -29.23
C ASN A 436 6.52 40.89 -30.07
N GLU A 437 6.89 42.10 -30.46
CA GLU A 437 8.23 42.41 -30.94
C GLU A 437 9.09 42.86 -29.75
N PHE A 438 10.40 42.59 -29.79
CA PHE A 438 11.28 42.85 -28.66
C PHE A 438 12.35 43.88 -29.02
N SER A 439 12.50 44.90 -28.17
CA SER A 439 13.74 45.68 -28.12
C SER A 439 14.83 44.88 -27.40
N ARG A 440 16.11 45.25 -27.57
CA ARG A 440 17.22 44.63 -26.81
C ARG A 440 16.98 44.66 -25.30
N ARG A 441 16.39 45.74 -24.78
CA ARG A 441 16.01 45.87 -23.37
C ARG A 441 14.88 44.90 -23.02
N GLY A 442 13.82 44.85 -23.82
CA GLY A 442 12.69 43.93 -23.62
C GLY A 442 13.12 42.46 -23.58
N ALA A 443 14.01 42.06 -24.50
CA ALA A 443 14.62 40.73 -24.53
C ALA A 443 15.44 40.43 -23.25
N LEU A 444 16.28 41.37 -22.81
CA LEU A 444 17.05 41.22 -21.56
C LEU A 444 16.15 41.17 -20.31
N GLN A 445 15.04 41.93 -20.28
CA GLN A 445 14.07 41.87 -19.20
C GLN A 445 13.35 40.52 -19.16
N LEU A 446 12.86 40.02 -20.30
CA LEU A 446 12.25 38.71 -20.40
C LEU A 446 13.21 37.62 -19.93
N LYS A 447 14.47 37.66 -20.39
CA LYS A 447 15.51 36.72 -19.96
C LYS A 447 15.67 36.74 -18.44
N ARG A 448 15.80 37.92 -17.83
CA ARG A 448 15.93 38.06 -16.38
C ARG A 448 14.73 37.49 -15.63
N ASP A 449 13.52 37.81 -16.07
CA ASP A 449 12.27 37.36 -15.44
C ASP A 449 12.13 35.84 -15.48
N ILE A 450 12.45 35.20 -16.62
CA ILE A 450 12.41 33.75 -16.77
C ILE A 450 13.55 33.06 -16.01
N LEU A 451 14.76 33.62 -16.02
CA LEU A 451 15.86 33.10 -15.20
C LEU A 451 15.51 33.15 -13.71
N GLN A 452 14.85 34.22 -13.25
CA GLN A 452 14.36 34.27 -11.88
C GLN A 452 13.27 33.22 -11.62
N MET A 453 12.33 33.02 -12.55
CA MET A 453 11.33 31.95 -12.44
C MET A 453 11.97 30.57 -12.28
N TRP A 454 12.95 30.23 -13.11
CA TRP A 454 13.72 29.01 -12.97
C TRP A 454 14.48 28.96 -11.65
N TRP A 455 15.09 30.06 -11.22
CA TRP A 455 15.76 30.14 -9.92
C TRP A 455 14.80 29.85 -8.76
N THR A 456 13.58 30.37 -8.78
CA THR A 456 12.55 30.09 -7.76
C THR A 456 12.13 28.62 -7.75
N PHE A 457 12.11 27.93 -8.90
CA PHE A 457 11.86 26.47 -8.94
C PHE A 457 13.07 25.62 -8.54
N SER A 458 14.29 26.15 -8.65
CA SER A 458 15.53 25.38 -8.48
C SER A 458 15.72 24.68 -7.12
N PRO A 459 15.18 25.15 -5.98
CA PRO A 459 15.24 24.41 -4.71
C PRO A 459 14.46 23.09 -4.75
N TYR A 460 13.47 22.98 -5.63
CA TYR A 460 12.52 21.87 -5.67
C TYR A 460 12.75 20.93 -6.85
N VAL A 461 13.24 21.47 -7.97
CA VAL A 461 13.36 20.74 -9.23
C VAL A 461 14.73 20.99 -9.85
N ALA A 462 15.41 19.91 -10.20
CA ALA A 462 16.64 20.00 -10.98
C ALA A 462 16.32 20.40 -12.43
N ARG A 463 17.05 21.39 -12.95
CA ARG A 463 16.96 21.83 -14.35
C ARG A 463 15.54 22.25 -14.79
N PRO A 464 14.92 23.25 -14.12
CA PRO A 464 13.59 23.73 -14.46
C PRO A 464 13.45 24.16 -15.94
N GLU A 465 14.53 24.65 -16.55
CA GLU A 465 14.55 25.02 -17.97
C GLU A 465 14.19 23.86 -18.91
N ALA A 466 14.45 22.61 -18.51
CA ALA A 466 14.14 21.44 -19.33
C ALA A 466 12.64 21.17 -19.49
N GLY A 467 11.82 21.67 -18.54
CA GLY A 467 10.37 21.65 -18.61
C GLY A 467 9.77 22.77 -19.47
N MET A 468 10.55 23.82 -19.75
CA MET A 468 10.12 25.02 -20.48
C MET A 468 10.96 25.25 -21.74
N ARG A 469 10.94 24.27 -22.64
CA ARG A 469 11.86 24.20 -23.78
C ARG A 469 11.66 25.31 -24.80
N SER A 470 10.41 25.61 -25.16
CA SER A 470 10.13 26.63 -26.20
C SER A 470 10.58 28.01 -25.74
N VAL A 471 10.35 28.33 -24.46
CA VAL A 471 10.83 29.55 -23.82
C VAL A 471 12.36 29.54 -23.73
N ALA A 472 12.98 28.44 -23.33
CA ALA A 472 14.44 28.33 -23.23
C ALA A 472 15.14 28.54 -24.58
N GLU A 473 14.67 27.87 -25.64
CA GLU A 473 15.17 28.05 -27.02
C GLU A 473 14.96 29.50 -27.49
N SER A 474 13.79 30.08 -27.25
CA SER A 474 13.49 31.47 -27.62
C SER A 474 14.41 32.48 -26.91
N LEU A 475 14.75 32.24 -25.64
CA LEU A 475 15.66 33.11 -24.90
C LEU A 475 17.09 33.06 -25.44
N ALA A 476 17.55 31.91 -25.92
CA ALA A 476 18.86 31.80 -26.57
C ALA A 476 18.90 32.71 -27.82
N LEU A 477 17.85 32.62 -28.65
CA LEU A 477 17.72 33.44 -29.87
C LEU A 477 17.61 34.94 -29.58
N LEU A 478 16.85 35.33 -28.56
CA LEU A 478 16.64 36.74 -28.19
C LEU A 478 17.87 37.38 -27.49
N SER A 479 18.75 36.56 -26.89
CA SER A 479 19.92 37.04 -26.14
C SER A 479 21.14 37.31 -27.01
N ASP A 480 21.30 36.56 -28.10
CA ASP A 480 22.43 36.66 -29.02
C ASP A 480 22.19 37.78 -30.03
N GLY A 481 22.38 39.02 -29.56
CA GLY A 481 22.39 40.19 -30.42
C GLY A 481 23.52 40.09 -31.45
N LYS A 482 23.14 40.11 -32.73
CA LYS A 482 23.91 40.37 -33.98
C LYS A 482 25.25 39.64 -34.26
N ASP A 483 25.96 39.10 -33.27
CA ASP A 483 27.37 38.67 -33.41
C ASP A 483 27.61 37.16 -33.27
N SER A 484 26.57 36.34 -33.03
CA SER A 484 26.71 34.88 -33.03
C SER A 484 26.53 34.29 -34.43
N GLN A 485 27.30 33.22 -34.72
CA GLN A 485 27.29 32.50 -35.99
C GLN A 485 25.89 31.94 -36.32
N GLU A 486 25.09 31.66 -35.28
CA GLU A 486 23.70 31.19 -35.35
C GLU A 486 22.73 32.31 -35.81
N ALA A 487 22.93 33.55 -35.36
CA ALA A 487 22.15 34.71 -35.82
C ALA A 487 22.47 35.11 -37.27
N ALA A 488 23.65 34.74 -37.78
CA ALA A 488 24.02 34.92 -39.19
C ALA A 488 23.31 33.88 -40.09
N VAL A 489 23.26 32.61 -39.66
CA VAL A 489 22.53 31.53 -40.37
C VAL A 489 21.04 31.84 -40.43
N LEU A 490 20.43 32.33 -39.34
CA LEU A 490 19.02 32.72 -39.33
C LEU A 490 18.72 33.92 -40.24
N ARG A 491 19.64 34.88 -40.36
CA ARG A 491 19.53 35.98 -41.33
C ARG A 491 19.70 35.49 -42.77
N GLU A 492 20.61 34.55 -43.03
CA GLU A 492 20.72 33.93 -44.36
C GLU A 492 19.45 33.17 -44.73
N VAL A 493 18.83 32.48 -43.77
CA VAL A 493 17.53 31.81 -43.94
C VAL A 493 16.41 32.83 -44.20
N GLU A 494 16.37 33.95 -43.47
CA GLU A 494 15.38 35.03 -43.65
C GLU A 494 15.54 35.75 -45.01
N ILE A 495 16.78 36.09 -45.40
CA ILE A 495 17.11 36.70 -46.70
C ILE A 495 16.75 35.74 -47.85
N ALA A 496 17.04 34.44 -47.71
CA ALA A 496 16.69 33.43 -48.71
C ALA A 496 15.17 33.18 -48.83
N LEU A 497 14.37 33.65 -47.86
CA LEU A 497 12.91 33.54 -47.81
C LEU A 497 12.20 34.79 -48.32
N ASP A 498 12.79 35.98 -48.13
CA ASP A 498 12.28 37.27 -48.62
C ASP A 498 12.56 37.45 -50.13
N GLU A 499 13.65 36.86 -50.61
CA GLU A 499 13.81 36.56 -52.03
C GLU A 499 12.89 35.39 -52.40
N LYS A 500 12.09 35.53 -53.47
CA LYS A 500 11.13 34.54 -54.00
C LYS A 500 11.78 33.23 -54.50
N THR A 501 12.65 32.60 -53.73
CA THR A 501 13.42 31.42 -54.13
C THR A 501 13.20 30.23 -53.20
N ARG A 502 12.56 29.23 -53.81
CA ARG A 502 12.29 27.85 -53.39
C ARG A 502 13.42 27.19 -52.57
N LEU A 503 13.34 27.21 -51.23
CA LEU A 503 13.96 26.19 -50.37
C LEU A 503 12.89 25.17 -49.93
N SER A 504 13.25 23.89 -49.92
CA SER A 504 12.35 22.81 -49.50
C SER A 504 12.13 22.83 -47.99
N HIS A 505 11.01 22.29 -47.51
CA HIS A 505 10.71 22.22 -46.08
C HIS A 505 11.78 21.41 -45.29
N SER A 506 12.35 20.34 -45.88
CA SER A 506 13.37 19.54 -45.18
C SER A 506 14.68 20.29 -45.01
N THR A 507 15.10 21.07 -46.02
CA THR A 507 16.31 21.89 -45.94
C THR A 507 16.20 22.97 -44.86
N ARG A 508 15.00 23.49 -44.61
CA ARG A 508 14.74 24.44 -43.53
C ARG A 508 14.82 23.79 -42.15
N VAL A 509 14.35 22.55 -42.02
CA VAL A 509 14.45 21.78 -40.78
C VAL A 509 15.90 21.41 -40.48
N GLU A 510 16.66 20.94 -41.47
CA GLU A 510 18.09 20.60 -41.32
C GLU A 510 18.94 21.82 -40.88
N MET A 511 18.64 23.01 -41.39
CA MET A 511 19.35 24.24 -40.97
C MET A 511 18.98 24.69 -39.56
N LEU A 512 17.74 24.45 -39.10
CA LEU A 512 17.31 24.73 -37.73
C LEU A 512 17.88 23.72 -36.74
N GLU A 513 17.94 22.45 -37.12
CA GLU A 513 18.60 21.38 -36.35
C GLU A 513 20.10 21.63 -36.21
N ALA A 514 20.78 22.10 -37.27
CA ALA A 514 22.20 22.47 -37.23
C ALA A 514 22.48 23.68 -36.31
N ALA A 515 21.48 24.51 -36.04
CA ALA A 515 21.54 25.63 -35.09
C ALA A 515 21.06 25.24 -33.67
N GLY A 516 20.79 23.95 -33.41
CA GLY A 516 20.36 23.45 -32.11
C GLY A 516 18.90 23.73 -31.74
N ILE A 517 18.07 24.20 -32.69
CA ILE A 517 16.65 24.50 -32.51
C ILE A 517 15.84 23.31 -33.00
N VAL A 518 15.37 22.46 -32.08
CA VAL A 518 14.78 21.16 -32.43
C VAL A 518 13.26 21.13 -32.22
N THR A 519 12.69 21.99 -31.35
CA THR A 519 11.28 21.88 -30.96
C THR A 519 10.34 22.93 -31.55
N MET A 520 10.85 24.05 -32.07
CA MET A 520 10.02 25.09 -32.69
C MET A 520 9.55 24.69 -34.10
N ALA A 521 8.24 24.74 -34.36
CA ALA A 521 7.72 24.56 -35.72
C ALA A 521 8.29 25.64 -36.65
N PRO A 522 8.76 25.33 -37.88
CA PRO A 522 9.41 26.30 -38.76
C PRO A 522 8.56 27.57 -38.95
N GLN A 523 7.24 27.42 -39.11
CA GLN A 523 6.29 28.52 -39.28
C GLN A 523 6.27 29.54 -38.12
N ALA A 524 6.69 29.15 -36.92
CA ALA A 524 6.73 30.01 -35.74
C ALA A 524 8.00 30.89 -35.67
N LEU A 525 9.09 30.49 -36.34
CA LEU A 525 10.28 31.32 -36.55
C LEU A 525 10.04 32.43 -37.59
N PHE A 526 9.05 32.25 -38.47
CA PHE A 526 8.84 33.08 -39.68
C PHE A 526 7.80 34.21 -39.51
N ARG A 527 7.55 34.70 -38.29
CA ARG A 527 6.87 36.00 -38.09
C ARG A 527 7.89 37.08 -37.74
N PRO A 528 7.66 38.36 -38.09
CA PRO A 528 8.65 39.46 -38.00
C PRO A 528 9.20 39.76 -36.60
N ALA A 529 8.76 39.02 -35.58
CA ALA A 529 9.02 39.26 -34.17
C ALA A 529 10.43 38.86 -33.69
N ILE A 530 11.10 37.92 -34.39
CA ILE A 530 12.39 37.40 -33.92
C ILE A 530 13.57 38.27 -34.41
N ILE A 531 13.41 39.06 -35.47
CA ILE A 531 14.54 39.79 -36.09
C ILE A 531 14.15 41.24 -36.44
N ARG A 532 13.89 42.05 -35.42
CA ARG A 532 14.07 43.52 -35.51
C ARG A 532 14.77 44.05 -34.26
N VAL A 533 16.00 43.59 -34.03
CA VAL A 533 16.97 44.23 -33.11
C VAL A 533 17.79 45.28 -33.83
#